data_AF-A0A7V0MF05-F1
#
_entry.id   AF-A0A7V0MF05-F1
#
_cell.length_a   1.000
_cell.length_b   1.000
_cell.length_c   1.000
_cell.angle_alpha   90.00
_cell.angle_beta   90.00
_cell.angle_gamma   90.00
#
_symmetry.space_group_name_H-M   'P 1'
#
loop_
_entity.id
_entity.type
_entity.pdbx_description
1 polymer ?
#
loop_
_entity_poly.entity_id
_entity_poly.type
_entity_poly.pdbx_seq_one_letter_code
_entity_poly.pdbx_strand_id
1 'polypeptide(L)'
;MGLEQLNPIVLCTREVIRNVKPKTLNFILSRAFRLMNSKVDFCVFDPEAKLLSLEDDGRTARVPCKAVSEKIYAILDDFGSPEVLSENLGEKVQTQYVLTILFASEY
;
A
#
# COMPACT_ATOMS: atom_id res chain seq x y z
N MET A 1 -1.88 0.53 -16.22
CA MET A 1 -1.58 1.87 -15.65
C MET A 1 -0.89 1.62 -14.32
N GLY A 2 0.37 2.01 -14.13
CA GLY A 2 1.10 1.77 -12.87
C GLY A 2 0.65 2.73 -11.76
N LEU A 3 0.94 2.44 -10.49
CA LEU A 3 0.52 3.28 -9.36
C LEU A 3 1.00 4.75 -9.48
N GLU A 4 2.17 4.98 -10.10
CA GLU A 4 2.70 6.33 -10.38
C GLU A 4 1.75 7.17 -11.24
N GLN A 5 0.97 6.54 -12.12
CA GLN A 5 -0.02 7.21 -12.97
C GLN A 5 -1.33 7.47 -12.21
N LEU A 6 -1.57 6.76 -11.10
CA LEU A 6 -2.72 6.97 -10.21
C LEU A 6 -2.47 8.12 -9.22
N ASN A 7 -1.20 8.44 -8.96
CA ASN A 7 -0.77 9.49 -8.03
C ASN A 7 -1.54 9.45 -6.69
N PRO A 8 -1.52 8.32 -5.96
CA PRO A 8 -2.30 8.18 -4.74
C PRO A 8 -1.73 9.02 -3.61
N ILE A 9 -2.60 9.41 -2.67
CA ILE A 9 -2.17 9.95 -1.38
C ILE A 9 -1.66 8.79 -0.53
N VAL A 10 -0.44 8.89 -0.03
CA VAL A 10 0.17 7.84 0.79
C VAL A 10 -0.07 8.14 2.27
N LEU A 11 -0.73 7.20 2.95
CA LEU A 11 -0.94 7.23 4.39
C LEU A 11 -0.18 6.07 5.03
N CYS A 12 0.47 6.33 6.16
CA CYS A 12 1.09 5.30 6.99
C CYS A 12 0.52 5.42 8.40
N THR A 13 0.18 4.29 9.02
CA THR A 13 -0.23 4.30 10.43
C THR A 13 0.92 4.77 11.31
N ARG A 14 0.57 5.27 12.51
CA ARG A 14 1.55 5.74 13.48
C ARG A 14 2.49 4.60 13.90
N GLU A 15 1.98 3.38 14.02
CA GLU A 15 2.79 2.24 14.41
C GLU A 15 3.77 1.83 13.31
N VAL A 16 3.39 1.88 12.03
CA VAL A 16 4.34 1.69 10.92
C VAL A 16 5.45 2.74 10.97
N ILE A 17 5.12 4.02 11.14
CA ILE A 17 6.13 5.11 11.19
C ILE A 17 7.09 4.92 12.37
N ARG A 18 6.61 4.44 13.52
CA ARG A 18 7.42 4.26 14.73
C ARG A 18 8.31 3.03 14.69
N ASN A 19 7.79 1.91 14.17
CA ASN A 19 8.42 0.60 14.33
C ASN A 19 9.15 0.12 13.06
N VAL A 20 8.86 0.69 11.89
CA VAL A 20 9.50 0.31 10.63
C VAL A 20 10.66 1.23 10.33
N LYS A 21 11.86 0.64 10.17
CA LYS A 21 13.06 1.41 9.80
C LYS A 21 12.84 2.13 8.46
N PRO A 22 13.32 3.37 8.28
CA PRO A 22 13.10 4.14 7.04
C PRO A 22 13.53 3.41 5.77
N LYS A 23 14.65 2.68 5.79
CA LYS A 23 15.11 1.89 4.64
C LYS A 23 14.12 0.77 4.26
N THR A 24 13.50 0.15 5.25
CA THR A 24 12.47 -0.89 5.05
C THR A 24 11.18 -0.27 4.54
N LEU A 25 10.76 0.88 5.09
CA LEU A 25 9.58 1.60 4.61
C LEU A 25 9.74 2.06 3.15
N ASN A 26 10.92 2.59 2.79
CA ASN A 26 11.22 2.95 1.40
C ASN A 26 11.17 1.75 0.46
N PHE A 27 11.63 0.58 0.92
CA PHE A 27 11.51 -0.67 0.16
C PHE A 27 10.04 -1.05 -0.05
N ILE A 28 9.22 -0.99 1.01
CA ILE A 28 7.79 -1.29 0.98
C ILE A 28 7.08 -0.38 -0.02
N LEU A 29 7.27 0.94 0.12
CA LEU A 29 6.68 1.92 -0.79
C LEU A 29 7.12 1.68 -2.23
N SER A 30 8.42 1.57 -2.49
CA SER A 30 8.94 1.33 -3.85
C SER A 30 8.34 0.06 -4.49
N ARG A 31 8.14 -1.00 -3.71
CA ARG A 31 7.52 -2.23 -4.19
C ARG A 31 6.02 -2.07 -4.42
N ALA A 32 5.30 -1.40 -3.53
CA ALA A 32 3.89 -1.09 -3.70
C ALA A 32 3.68 -0.28 -4.99
N PHE A 33 4.45 0.80 -5.20
CA PHE A 33 4.37 1.62 -6.42
C PHE A 33 4.65 0.84 -7.71
N ARG A 34 5.55 -0.15 -7.66
CA ARG A 34 5.88 -0.97 -8.83
C ARG A 34 4.82 -2.04 -9.13
N LEU A 35 4.21 -2.62 -8.11
CA LEU A 35 3.34 -3.78 -8.26
C LEU A 35 1.87 -3.39 -8.39
N MET A 36 1.45 -2.34 -7.68
CA MET A 36 0.04 -1.97 -7.59
C MET A 36 -0.42 -1.18 -8.81
N ASN A 37 -1.68 -1.38 -9.14
CA ASN A 37 -2.40 -0.78 -10.27
C ASN A 37 -3.90 -1.05 -10.10
N SER A 38 -4.72 -0.68 -11.09
CA SER A 38 -6.17 -0.92 -11.05
C SER A 38 -6.60 -2.40 -10.95
N LYS A 39 -5.69 -3.35 -11.19
CA LYS A 39 -5.93 -4.79 -10.99
C LYS A 39 -5.33 -5.28 -9.67
N VAL A 40 -4.12 -4.83 -9.32
CA VAL A 40 -3.42 -5.21 -8.08
C VAL A 40 -3.59 -4.10 -7.06
N ASP A 41 -4.63 -4.21 -6.23
CA ASP A 41 -5.02 -3.21 -5.24
C ASP A 41 -4.54 -3.55 -3.82
N PHE A 42 -3.92 -4.72 -3.64
CA PHE A 42 -3.43 -5.17 -2.34
C PHE A 42 -2.01 -5.75 -2.43
N CYS A 43 -1.13 -5.35 -1.52
CA CYS A 43 0.19 -5.95 -1.34
C CYS A 43 0.39 -6.42 0.10
N VAL A 44 0.80 -7.69 0.26
CA VAL A 44 1.18 -8.30 1.54
C VAL A 44 2.70 -8.38 1.61
N PHE A 45 3.34 -7.56 2.43
CA PHE A 45 4.75 -7.68 2.75
C PHE A 45 4.93 -8.69 3.87
N ASP A 46 5.37 -9.89 3.52
CA ASP A 46 5.35 -11.05 4.38
C ASP A 46 6.78 -11.52 4.73
N PRO A 47 7.16 -11.56 6.02
CA PRO A 47 8.48 -12.04 6.42
C PRO A 47 8.69 -13.54 6.18
N GLU A 48 7.62 -14.32 6.07
CA GLU A 48 7.67 -15.76 5.83
C GLU A 48 7.63 -16.13 4.35
N ALA A 49 7.24 -15.20 3.48
CA ALA A 49 7.20 -15.45 2.04
C ALA A 49 8.62 -15.66 1.49
N LYS A 50 8.78 -16.73 0.69
CA LYS A 50 10.06 -17.06 0.04
C LYS A 50 10.23 -16.38 -1.32
N LEU A 51 9.12 -16.21 -2.05
CA LEU A 51 9.07 -15.67 -3.40
C LEU A 51 7.88 -14.72 -3.54
N LEU A 52 7.98 -13.81 -4.52
CA LEU A 52 6.85 -13.00 -4.95
C LEU A 52 5.78 -13.92 -5.56
N SER A 53 4.52 -13.74 -5.17
CA SER A 53 3.39 -14.46 -5.74
C SER A 53 2.17 -13.55 -5.89
N LEU A 54 1.26 -13.95 -6.78
CA LEU A 54 -0.03 -13.30 -6.99
C LEU A 54 -1.12 -14.23 -6.47
N GLU A 55 -1.97 -13.70 -5.61
CA GLU A 55 -3.11 -14.36 -4.96
C GLU A 55 -4.40 -13.65 -5.38
N ASP A 56 -5.57 -14.22 -5.06
CA ASP A 56 -6.89 -13.64 -5.33
C ASP A 56 -7.10 -13.19 -6.78
N ASP A 57 -6.93 -14.12 -7.74
CA ASP A 57 -6.99 -13.85 -9.19
C ASP A 57 -6.02 -12.76 -9.69
N GLY A 58 -4.95 -12.56 -8.91
CA GLY A 58 -3.91 -11.57 -9.16
C GLY A 58 -4.29 -10.16 -8.73
N ARG A 59 -5.20 -10.02 -7.75
CA ARG A 59 -5.46 -8.76 -7.05
C ARG A 59 -4.49 -8.51 -5.90
N THR A 60 -4.03 -9.59 -5.27
CA THR A 60 -3.14 -9.52 -4.12
C THR A 60 -1.72 -9.91 -4.53
N ALA A 61 -0.74 -9.03 -4.31
CA ALA A 61 0.67 -9.35 -4.47
C ALA A 61 1.31 -9.66 -3.11
N ARG A 62 1.75 -10.90 -2.91
CA ARG A 62 2.47 -11.31 -1.71
C ARG A 62 3.98 -11.22 -1.93
N VAL A 63 4.62 -10.30 -1.22
CA VAL A 63 6.01 -9.87 -1.41
C VAL A 63 6.88 -10.31 -0.22
N PRO A 64 8.00 -11.02 -0.44
CA PRO A 64 8.97 -11.33 0.61
C PRO A 64 9.54 -10.07 1.28
N CYS A 65 9.42 -9.97 2.60
CA CYS A 65 10.00 -8.87 3.37
C CYS A 65 10.58 -9.36 4.71
N LYS A 66 11.77 -9.96 4.67
CA LYS A 66 12.47 -10.46 5.90
C LYS A 66 12.93 -9.37 6.87
N ALA A 67 12.75 -8.09 6.51
CA ALA A 67 13.21 -6.95 7.30
C ALA A 67 12.16 -6.49 8.34
N VAL A 68 10.97 -7.09 8.35
CA VAL A 68 9.91 -6.86 9.31
C VAL A 68 9.64 -8.15 10.10
N SER A 69 9.11 -8.04 11.31
CA SER A 69 8.77 -9.18 12.16
C SER A 69 7.33 -9.66 11.97
N GLU A 70 6.46 -8.79 11.44
CA GLU A 70 5.06 -9.08 11.17
C GLU A 70 4.69 -8.60 9.76
N LYS A 71 3.55 -9.06 9.25
CA LYS A 71 3.08 -8.68 7.92
C LYS A 71 2.71 -7.20 7.89
N ILE A 72 3.06 -6.52 6.79
CA ILE A 72 2.61 -5.16 6.49
C ILE A 72 1.74 -5.20 5.24
N TYR A 73 0.63 -4.50 5.28
CA TYR A 73 -0.27 -4.33 4.15
C TYR A 73 -0.04 -2.99 3.49
N ALA A 74 -0.12 -2.99 2.16
CA ALA A 74 -0.31 -1.79 1.36
C ALA A 74 -1.60 -1.96 0.58
N ILE A 75 -2.55 -1.05 0.80
CA ILE A 75 -3.92 -1.14 0.31
C ILE A 75 -4.19 0.08 -0.55
N LEU A 76 -4.68 -0.13 -1.76
CA LEU A 76 -5.05 0.94 -2.68
C LEU A 76 -6.57 1.07 -2.72
N ASP A 77 -7.07 2.10 -2.06
CA ASP A 77 -8.50 2.43 -2.05
C ASP A 77 -8.82 3.42 -3.18
N ASP A 78 -9.91 3.16 -3.90
CA ASP A 78 -10.48 4.06 -4.91
C ASP A 78 -11.78 4.69 -4.38
N PHE A 79 -11.76 6.01 -4.17
CA PHE A 79 -12.89 6.78 -3.67
C PHE A 79 -13.87 7.19 -4.78
N GLY A 80 -13.63 6.76 -6.02
CA GLY A 80 -14.51 6.95 -7.18
C GLY A 80 -14.40 8.33 -7.83
N SER A 81 -14.04 9.37 -7.08
CA SER A 81 -13.68 10.68 -7.63
C SER A 81 -12.80 11.51 -6.69
N PRO A 82 -12.02 12.49 -7.22
CA PRO A 82 -11.24 13.41 -6.39
C PRO A 82 -12.09 14.26 -5.45
N GLU A 83 -13.33 14.59 -5.83
CA GLU A 83 -14.26 15.35 -5.00
C GLU A 83 -14.63 14.57 -3.74
N VAL A 84 -14.98 13.28 -3.89
CA VAL A 84 -15.32 12.41 -2.76
C VAL A 84 -14.13 12.28 -1.81
N LEU A 85 -12.91 12.09 -2.34
CA LEU A 85 -11.73 12.01 -1.48
C LEU A 85 -11.46 13.35 -0.78
N SER A 86 -11.63 14.47 -1.49
CA SER A 86 -11.43 15.80 -0.90
C SER A 86 -12.37 16.07 0.27
N GLU A 87 -13.63 15.65 0.17
CA GLU A 87 -14.62 15.75 1.24
C GLU A 87 -14.23 14.88 2.45
N ASN A 88 -13.77 13.65 2.21
CA ASN A 88 -13.34 12.74 3.28
C ASN A 88 -12.09 13.24 4.01
N LEU A 89 -11.14 13.87 3.30
CA LEU A 89 -9.91 14.40 3.89
C LEU A 89 -10.09 15.78 4.51
N GLY A 90 -11.14 16.52 4.15
CA GLY A 90 -11.32 17.92 4.52
C GLY A 90 -10.34 18.88 3.83
N GLU A 91 -9.66 18.42 2.78
CA GLU A 91 -8.70 19.18 1.98
C GLU A 91 -8.86 18.85 0.49
N LYS A 92 -8.70 19.84 -0.39
CA LYS A 92 -8.81 19.63 -1.84
C LYS A 92 -7.63 18.82 -2.37
N VAL A 93 -7.94 17.72 -3.05
CA VAL A 93 -6.95 16.84 -3.68
C VAL A 93 -7.32 16.55 -5.14
N GLN A 94 -6.34 16.16 -5.95
CA GLN A 94 -6.50 15.93 -7.40
C GLN A 94 -6.56 14.45 -7.78
N THR A 95 -6.55 13.55 -6.80
CA THR A 95 -6.60 12.11 -6.99
C THR A 95 -7.81 11.53 -6.26
N GLN A 96 -8.26 10.36 -6.70
CA GLN A 96 -9.29 9.57 -6.03
C GLN A 96 -8.69 8.37 -5.27
N TYR A 97 -7.37 8.23 -5.30
CA TYR A 97 -6.69 7.05 -4.78
C TYR A 97 -5.96 7.33 -3.47
N VAL A 98 -6.09 6.41 -2.52
CA VAL A 98 -5.31 6.42 -1.27
C VAL A 98 -4.53 5.12 -1.17
N LEU A 99 -3.23 5.21 -0.93
CA LEU A 99 -2.38 4.08 -0.59
C LEU A 99 -2.16 4.08 0.92
N THR A 100 -2.78 3.12 1.62
CA THR A 100 -2.63 2.97 3.07
C THR A 100 -1.61 1.89 3.40
N ILE A 101 -0.61 2.22 4.20
CA ILE A 101 0.40 1.29 4.74
C ILE A 101 0.15 1.08 6.23
N LEU A 102 -0.09 -0.17 6.63
CA LEU A 102 -0.39 -0.55 8.01
C LEU A 102 0.17 -1.93 8.35
N PHE A 103 0.36 -2.23 9.62
CA PHE A 103 0.58 -3.61 10.03
C PHE A 103 -0.68 -4.45 9.81
N ALA A 104 -0.52 -5.74 9.55
CA ALA A 104 -1.64 -6.66 9.39
C ALA A 104 -2.52 -6.76 10.65
N SER A 105 -1.93 -6.49 11.81
CA SER A 105 -2.63 -6.44 13.11
C SER A 105 -3.52 -5.20 13.27
N GLU A 106 -3.39 -4.19 12.41
CA GLU A 106 -4.20 -2.97 12.40
C GLU A 106 -5.37 -3.01 11.39
N TYR A 107 -5.45 -4.05 10.56
CA TYR A 107 -6.49 -4.26 9.54
C TYR A 107 -7.67 -5.05 10.10
#